data_AF-A0A0L8IBX2-F1
#
_entry.id   AF-A0A0L8IBX2-F1
#
_cell.length_a   1.000
_cell.length_b   1.000
_cell.length_c   1.000
_cell.angle_alpha   90.00
_cell.angle_beta   90.00
_cell.angle_gamma   90.00
#
_symmetry.space_group_name_H-M   'P 1'
#
loop_
_entity.id
_entity.type
_entity.pdbx_description
1 polymer ?
#
loop_
_entity_poly.entity_id
_entity_poly.type
_entity_poly.pdbx_seq_one_letter_code
_entity_poly.pdbx_strand_id
1 'polypeptide(L)'
;MAYIQKLLETCVLMSMVIEVSFGRNFPLNNTNTLQLEAKLPEVISADSIPMKSTTYSGCSNYKANLTNPILYEVYVNGIWMTRRCALGSQFNQSLCSCSSFTKSKTDCVKELHINFDNGIKDISSSLQTIAIMNVNTEDGKGIFNGGKLTLWRYNGYSFPNGITFHLSYKRTDFTEGLQAIFMSCDENNHKANLGIMLNATSAAEDKVHIFVRPNRRNTELVFASQKSDWNDVYFLFNKYYLNATVNHETKSIKVSEQNMQTGGYNILFGACAPLKPFIGYMDDISLYTCIPREAK
;
A
#
# COMPACT_ATOMS: atom_id res chain seq x y z
N MET A 1 -23.44 -6.01 -43.09
CA MET A 1 -22.63 -5.52 -41.96
C MET A 1 -21.93 -6.70 -41.33
N ALA A 2 -20.78 -7.04 -41.92
CA ALA A 2 -19.87 -8.06 -41.46
C ALA A 2 -18.64 -7.29 -40.93
N TYR A 3 -18.36 -7.40 -39.64
CA TYR A 3 -17.07 -7.18 -38.98
C TYR A 3 -17.35 -7.18 -37.47
N ILE A 4 -17.03 -8.29 -36.82
CA ILE A 4 -16.66 -8.51 -35.39
C ILE A 4 -16.87 -10.02 -35.15
N GLN A 5 -16.02 -10.81 -35.79
CA GLN A 5 -15.88 -12.24 -35.51
C GLN A 5 -14.45 -12.66 -35.85
N LYS A 6 -13.50 -12.16 -35.06
CA LYS A 6 -12.13 -12.67 -34.95
C LYS A 6 -11.39 -11.86 -33.88
N LEU A 7 -11.29 -12.43 -32.67
CA LEU A 7 -10.21 -12.20 -31.68
C LEU A 7 -10.60 -12.83 -30.34
N LEU A 8 -10.78 -14.16 -30.32
CA LEU A 8 -10.86 -14.95 -29.08
C LEU A 8 -10.35 -16.39 -29.37
N GLU A 9 -9.11 -16.49 -29.86
CA GLU A 9 -8.37 -17.76 -29.91
C GLU A 9 -6.92 -17.47 -29.55
N THR A 10 -6.59 -17.55 -28.25
CA THR A 10 -5.35 -18.14 -27.68
C THR A 10 -5.27 -17.80 -26.20
N CYS A 11 -5.95 -18.61 -25.38
CA CYS A 11 -5.56 -18.79 -23.99
C CYS A 11 -5.96 -20.22 -23.62
N VAL A 12 -5.04 -21.16 -23.86
CA VAL A 12 -5.16 -22.54 -23.41
C VAL A 12 -4.93 -22.53 -21.90
N LEU A 13 -6.00 -22.32 -21.14
CA LEU A 13 -6.05 -22.70 -19.74
C LEU A 13 -6.40 -24.18 -19.69
N MET A 14 -5.42 -24.96 -19.27
CA MET A 14 -5.52 -26.38 -18.98
C MET A 14 -6.42 -26.56 -17.76
N SER A 15 -7.74 -26.51 -17.98
CA SER A 15 -8.74 -26.82 -16.97
C SER A 15 -8.85 -28.34 -16.86
N MET A 16 -8.28 -28.90 -15.79
CA MET A 16 -8.50 -30.29 -15.41
C MET A 16 -9.94 -30.40 -14.90
N VAL A 17 -10.88 -30.74 -15.78
CA VAL A 17 -12.26 -31.07 -15.41
C VAL A 17 -12.25 -32.52 -14.92
N ILE A 18 -12.39 -32.71 -13.61
CA ILE A 18 -12.71 -34.01 -13.03
C ILE A 18 -14.24 -34.11 -13.02
N GLU A 19 -14.81 -34.79 -14.03
CA GLU A 19 -16.20 -35.22 -13.97
C GLU A 19 -16.30 -36.41 -12.99
N VAL A 20 -17.00 -36.20 -11.87
CA VAL A 20 -17.40 -37.29 -10.97
C VAL A 20 -18.89 -37.54 -11.19
N SER A 21 -19.22 -38.57 -11.97
CA SER A 21 -20.59 -39.05 -12.13
C SER A 21 -20.97 -39.95 -10.95
N PHE A 22 -21.96 -39.53 -10.14
CA PHE A 22 -22.54 -40.39 -9.12
C PHE A 22 -23.68 -41.24 -9.69
N GLY A 23 -23.40 -42.52 -9.94
CA GLY A 23 -24.39 -43.55 -10.22
C GLY A 23 -25.02 -44.10 -8.93
N ARG A 24 -26.32 -44.40 -8.99
CA ARG A 24 -27.19 -44.79 -7.87
C ARG A 24 -26.83 -46.15 -7.25
N ASN A 25 -27.00 -46.21 -5.91
CA ASN A 25 -27.34 -47.34 -5.03
C ASN A 25 -26.94 -48.77 -5.44
N PHE A 26 -25.93 -49.32 -4.76
CA PHE A 26 -25.77 -50.76 -4.53
C PHE A 26 -25.37 -51.03 -3.06
N PRO A 27 -25.83 -52.15 -2.47
CA PRO A 27 -25.62 -52.45 -1.06
C PRO A 27 -24.19 -52.93 -0.78
N LEU A 28 -23.71 -52.55 0.41
CA LEU A 28 -22.42 -52.88 0.98
C LEU A 28 -22.25 -54.39 1.13
N ASN A 29 -21.25 -54.96 0.45
CA ASN A 29 -20.45 -56.04 1.00
C ASN A 29 -19.12 -56.18 0.25
N ASN A 30 -18.10 -56.50 1.05
CA ASN A 30 -16.74 -56.91 0.71
C ASN A 30 -15.66 -55.83 0.59
N THR A 31 -14.75 -55.92 1.55
CA THR A 31 -13.37 -55.44 1.56
C THR A 31 -12.66 -55.73 0.24
N ASN A 32 -12.44 -54.69 -0.56
CA ASN A 32 -11.43 -54.68 -1.60
C ASN A 32 -10.70 -53.33 -1.55
N THR A 33 -9.42 -53.41 -1.20
CA THR A 33 -8.49 -52.27 -1.18
C THR A 33 -8.20 -51.86 -2.62
N LEU A 34 -8.82 -50.77 -3.09
CA LEU A 34 -8.49 -50.14 -4.36
C LEU A 34 -7.10 -49.49 -4.24
N GLN A 35 -6.07 -50.14 -4.79
CA GLN A 35 -4.78 -49.50 -5.02
C GLN A 35 -4.88 -48.63 -6.28
N LEU A 36 -4.84 -47.31 -6.08
CA LEU A 36 -4.71 -46.33 -7.14
C LEU A 36 -3.20 -46.16 -7.45
N GLU A 37 -2.70 -46.82 -8.49
CA GLU A 37 -1.37 -46.52 -9.02
C GLU A 37 -1.44 -45.26 -9.89
N ALA A 38 -1.09 -44.11 -9.31
CA ALA A 38 -0.85 -42.90 -10.08
C ALA A 38 0.52 -43.00 -10.75
N LYS A 39 0.54 -43.27 -12.06
CA LYS A 39 1.74 -43.17 -12.89
C LYS A 39 2.13 -41.69 -13.03
N LEU A 40 3.20 -41.27 -12.37
CA LEU A 40 3.78 -39.94 -12.57
C LEU A 40 4.24 -39.80 -14.03
N PRO A 41 3.89 -38.72 -14.75
CA PRO A 41 4.45 -38.48 -16.08
C PRO A 41 5.96 -38.24 -15.96
N GLU A 42 6.71 -38.80 -16.90
CA GLU A 42 8.16 -38.63 -17.01
C GLU A 42 8.51 -37.14 -17.05
N VAL A 43 9.44 -36.76 -16.17
CA VAL A 43 10.06 -35.44 -16.15
C VAL A 43 10.93 -35.32 -17.40
N ILE A 44 10.44 -34.62 -18.41
CA ILE A 44 11.24 -34.25 -19.58
C ILE A 44 12.28 -33.23 -19.09
N SER A 45 13.55 -33.65 -19.12
CA SER A 45 14.72 -32.80 -18.87
C SER A 45 14.65 -31.55 -19.75
N ALA A 46 14.62 -30.37 -19.13
CA ALA A 46 14.72 -29.09 -19.81
C ALA A 46 16.18 -28.84 -20.23
N ASP A 47 16.71 -29.68 -21.12
CA ASP A 47 18.00 -29.43 -21.75
C ASP A 47 17.86 -28.33 -22.81
N SER A 48 18.34 -27.15 -22.41
CA SER A 48 18.90 -26.09 -23.24
C SER A 48 18.13 -25.73 -24.52
N ILE A 49 17.06 -24.96 -24.39
CA ILE A 49 16.70 -24.02 -25.45
C ILE A 49 17.75 -22.89 -25.41
N PRO A 50 18.57 -22.69 -26.45
CA PRO A 50 19.49 -21.55 -26.49
C PRO A 50 18.63 -20.28 -26.53
N MET A 51 18.61 -19.54 -25.42
CA MET A 51 18.04 -18.20 -25.39
C MET A 51 18.80 -17.37 -26.41
N LYS A 52 18.13 -17.01 -27.51
CA LYS A 52 18.59 -15.96 -28.42
C LYS A 52 18.84 -14.72 -27.58
N SER A 53 20.12 -14.36 -27.41
CA SER A 53 20.56 -13.08 -26.88
C SER A 53 20.03 -11.98 -27.80
N THR A 54 18.84 -11.46 -27.49
CA THR A 54 18.40 -10.18 -28.00
C THR A 54 19.33 -9.13 -27.39
N THR A 55 20.16 -8.53 -28.23
CA THR A 55 20.99 -7.37 -27.89
C THR A 55 20.06 -6.34 -27.25
N TYR A 56 20.19 -6.19 -25.92
CA TYR A 56 19.28 -5.44 -25.09
C TYR A 56 19.35 -3.97 -25.52
N SER A 57 18.31 -3.45 -26.16
CA SER A 57 18.20 -2.03 -26.46
C SER A 57 18.20 -1.30 -25.11
N GLY A 58 19.28 -0.55 -24.84
CA GLY A 58 19.49 0.12 -23.56
C GLY A 58 18.27 0.92 -23.11
N CYS A 59 18.13 1.10 -21.81
CA CYS A 59 17.02 1.83 -21.20
C CYS A 59 17.00 3.31 -21.63
N SER A 60 16.49 3.60 -22.82
CA SER A 60 16.51 4.93 -23.42
C SER A 60 15.84 5.99 -22.54
N ASN A 61 14.87 5.56 -21.72
CA ASN A 61 14.12 6.43 -20.80
C ASN A 61 14.51 6.28 -19.32
N TYR A 62 15.54 5.48 -18.99
CA TYR A 62 15.94 5.26 -17.60
C TYR A 62 17.45 5.28 -17.39
N LYS A 63 17.88 5.93 -16.30
CA LYS A 63 19.29 5.97 -15.88
C LYS A 63 19.43 5.52 -14.43
N ALA A 64 20.36 4.61 -14.17
CA ALA A 64 20.77 4.28 -12.82
C ALA A 64 21.47 5.48 -12.18
N ASN A 65 21.18 5.74 -10.91
CA ASN A 65 22.00 6.66 -10.14
C ASN A 65 23.30 5.96 -9.73
N LEU A 66 24.44 6.49 -10.19
CA LEU A 66 25.75 5.86 -9.98
C LEU A 66 26.19 5.87 -8.50
N THR A 67 25.70 6.82 -7.72
CA THR A 67 26.07 6.97 -6.30
C THR A 67 25.13 6.19 -5.39
N ASN A 68 23.87 6.02 -5.81
CA ASN A 68 22.84 5.42 -4.97
C ASN A 68 21.96 4.44 -5.77
N PRO A 69 22.21 3.11 -5.68
CA PRO A 69 21.57 2.12 -6.55
C PRO A 69 20.06 1.92 -6.30
N ILE A 70 19.51 2.48 -5.22
CA ILE A 70 18.06 2.53 -4.99
C ILE A 70 17.38 3.69 -5.72
N LEU A 71 18.14 4.63 -6.30
CA LEU A 71 17.62 5.74 -7.09
C LEU A 71 17.87 5.48 -8.58
N TYR A 72 16.93 5.97 -9.39
CA TYR A 72 17.05 5.98 -10.84
C TYR A 72 16.39 7.25 -11.38
N GLU A 73 16.73 7.65 -12.60
CA GLU A 73 16.08 8.76 -13.28
C GLU A 73 15.18 8.20 -14.37
N VAL A 74 14.00 8.77 -14.52
CA VAL A 74 13.09 8.47 -15.62
C VAL A 74 12.83 9.73 -16.44
N TYR A 75 12.85 9.59 -17.77
CA TYR A 75 12.55 10.68 -18.68
C TYR A 75 11.05 10.77 -18.91
N VAL A 76 10.41 11.84 -18.42
CA VAL A 76 8.97 12.07 -18.53
C VAL A 76 8.74 13.51 -19.02
N ASN A 77 8.02 13.66 -20.13
CA ASN A 77 7.67 14.96 -20.72
C ASN A 77 8.85 15.90 -20.95
N GLY A 78 9.98 15.37 -21.43
CA GLY A 78 11.16 16.18 -21.72
C GLY A 78 12.09 16.44 -20.53
N ILE A 79 11.76 15.94 -19.34
CA ILE A 79 12.49 16.21 -18.10
C ILE A 79 12.93 14.88 -17.45
N TRP A 80 14.16 14.84 -16.95
CA TRP A 80 14.64 13.75 -16.11
C TRP A 80 14.13 13.94 -14.68
N MET A 81 13.41 12.96 -14.17
CA MET A 81 12.92 12.95 -12.80
C MET A 81 13.57 11.82 -12.03
N THR A 82 14.19 12.13 -10.90
CA THR A 82 14.70 11.11 -9.99
C THR A 82 13.53 10.40 -9.30
N ARG A 83 13.60 9.07 -9.28
CA ARG A 83 12.69 8.16 -8.60
C ARG A 83 13.47 7.17 -7.75
N ARG A 84 12.80 6.60 -6.76
CA ARG A 84 13.34 5.57 -5.89
C ARG A 84 12.68 4.23 -6.20
N CYS A 85 13.47 3.17 -6.17
CA CYS A 85 12.97 1.80 -6.26
C CYS A 85 12.08 1.44 -5.07
N ALA A 86 11.26 0.40 -5.24
CA ALA A 86 10.51 -0.19 -4.15
C ALA A 86 11.47 -0.67 -3.04
N LEU A 87 10.92 -0.92 -1.86
CA LEU A 87 11.76 -1.32 -0.73
C LEU A 87 12.40 -2.67 -0.94
N GLY A 88 13.68 -2.73 -0.55
CA GLY A 88 14.50 -3.92 -0.75
C GLY A 88 14.95 -4.14 -2.19
N SER A 89 14.58 -3.28 -3.15
CA SER A 89 15.05 -3.37 -4.54
C SER A 89 15.95 -2.20 -4.95
N GLN A 90 16.81 -2.48 -5.92
CA GLN A 90 17.73 -1.57 -6.58
C GLN A 90 17.44 -1.55 -8.07
N PHE A 91 17.74 -0.42 -8.70
CA PHE A 91 17.56 -0.25 -10.12
C PHE A 91 18.62 -1.05 -10.87
N ASN A 92 18.17 -1.98 -11.71
CA ASN A 92 19.01 -2.77 -12.57
C ASN A 92 19.00 -2.15 -13.97
N GLN A 93 20.10 -1.49 -14.35
CA GLN A 93 20.25 -0.85 -15.66
C GLN A 93 20.11 -1.85 -16.81
N SER A 94 20.47 -3.12 -16.62
CA SER A 94 20.33 -4.14 -17.65
C SER A 94 18.91 -4.65 -17.79
N LEU A 95 18.02 -4.38 -16.83
CA LEU A 95 16.62 -4.81 -16.85
C LEU A 95 15.63 -3.62 -16.91
N CYS A 96 16.14 -2.39 -16.98
CA CYS A 96 15.37 -1.15 -16.91
C CYS A 96 14.34 -1.12 -15.78
N SER A 97 14.62 -1.80 -14.66
CA SER A 97 13.62 -2.06 -13.63
C SER A 97 14.25 -2.22 -12.25
N CYS A 98 13.45 -2.02 -11.22
CA CYS A 98 13.84 -2.22 -9.83
C CYS A 98 13.73 -3.69 -9.41
N SER A 99 14.70 -4.50 -9.84
CA SER A 99 14.67 -5.98 -9.74
C SER A 99 15.82 -6.59 -8.93
N SER A 100 16.87 -5.82 -8.61
CA SER A 100 17.98 -6.33 -7.80
C SER A 100 17.65 -6.23 -6.31
N PHE A 101 17.51 -7.35 -5.61
CA PHE A 101 17.14 -7.34 -4.19
C PHE A 101 18.37 -7.23 -3.28
N THR A 102 18.36 -6.26 -2.37
CA THR A 102 19.36 -6.18 -1.30
C THR A 102 18.92 -7.01 -0.10
N LYS A 103 19.89 -7.58 0.64
CA LYS A 103 19.62 -8.10 1.98
C LYS A 103 18.95 -6.98 2.81
N SER A 104 17.80 -7.31 3.38
CA SER A 104 16.97 -6.43 4.22
C SER A 104 17.85 -5.66 5.21
N LYS A 105 17.72 -4.32 5.25
CA LYS A 105 18.33 -3.52 6.31
C LYS A 105 17.76 -4.00 7.66
N THR A 106 18.63 -4.28 8.61
CA THR A 106 18.27 -4.78 9.95
C THR A 106 17.57 -3.76 10.84
N ASP A 107 17.70 -2.46 10.52
CA ASP A 107 17.14 -1.39 11.34
C ASP A 107 15.91 -0.77 10.68
N CYS A 108 14.83 -0.68 11.47
CA CYS A 108 13.60 -0.01 11.06
C CYS A 108 13.81 1.51 11.12
N VAL A 109 13.81 2.15 9.96
CA VAL A 109 14.07 3.59 9.80
C VAL A 109 12.86 4.31 9.22
N LYS A 110 12.72 5.60 9.50
CA LYS A 110 11.69 6.46 8.90
C LYS A 110 11.80 6.42 7.37
N GLU A 111 10.71 6.07 6.72
CA GLU A 111 10.52 6.03 5.27
C GLU A 111 10.00 7.35 4.71
N LEU A 112 9.32 8.12 5.54
CA LEU A 112 8.83 9.46 5.26
C LEU A 112 8.92 10.22 6.57
N HIS A 113 9.34 11.48 6.48
CA HIS A 113 9.22 12.45 7.55
C HIS A 113 8.96 13.83 6.92
N ILE A 114 7.81 14.43 7.20
CA ILE A 114 7.46 15.79 6.78
C ILE A 114 7.06 16.58 8.03
N ASN A 115 7.82 17.61 8.37
CA ASN A 115 7.56 18.49 9.52
C ASN A 115 7.24 19.94 9.11
N PHE A 116 7.08 20.20 7.79
CA PHE A 116 6.71 21.48 7.18
C PHE A 116 7.55 22.73 7.50
N ASP A 117 8.55 22.67 8.40
CA ASP A 117 9.46 23.77 8.75
C ASP A 117 10.16 24.38 7.54
N ASN A 118 10.46 23.53 6.55
CA ASN A 118 11.17 23.90 5.32
C ASN A 118 10.32 23.57 4.08
N GLY A 119 9.00 23.75 4.20
CA GLY A 119 8.05 23.43 3.15
C GLY A 119 7.68 21.94 3.10
N ILE A 120 7.02 21.53 2.01
CA ILE A 120 6.52 20.16 1.84
C ILE A 120 7.61 19.29 1.23
N LYS A 121 8.46 18.74 2.11
CA LYS A 121 9.61 17.92 1.71
C LYS A 121 9.79 16.73 2.66
N ASP A 122 10.13 15.57 2.10
CA ASP A 122 10.62 14.46 2.90
C ASP A 122 12.04 14.74 3.40
N ILE A 123 12.19 14.86 4.72
CA ILE A 123 13.47 15.03 5.41
C ILE A 123 14.03 13.70 5.95
N SER A 124 13.37 12.57 5.66
CA SER A 124 13.91 11.25 5.97
C SER A 124 15.08 10.87 5.06
N SER A 125 15.82 9.82 5.42
CA SER A 125 16.83 9.21 4.54
C SER A 125 16.22 8.60 3.25
N SER A 126 14.89 8.53 3.18
CA SER A 126 14.17 7.95 2.06
C SER A 126 13.98 8.92 0.89
N LEU A 127 13.98 10.23 1.15
CA LEU A 127 13.81 11.30 0.16
C LEU A 127 12.68 11.01 -0.85
N GLN A 128 11.50 10.68 -0.32
CA GLN A 128 10.30 10.38 -1.10
C GLN A 128 9.87 11.57 -1.95
N THR A 129 9.48 11.28 -3.19
CA THR A 129 8.77 12.25 -4.02
C THR A 129 7.33 12.34 -3.57
N ILE A 130 6.90 13.56 -3.24
CA ILE A 130 5.54 13.87 -2.78
C ILE A 130 4.86 14.68 -3.88
N ALA A 131 3.74 14.20 -4.41
CA ALA A 131 2.89 15.04 -5.25
C ALA A 131 1.98 15.87 -4.36
N ILE A 132 1.90 17.17 -4.66
CA ILE A 132 1.23 18.17 -3.83
C ILE A 132 0.05 18.72 -4.63
N MET A 133 -1.13 18.75 -4.03
CA MET A 133 -2.33 19.35 -4.63
C MET A 133 -3.05 20.18 -3.58
N ASN A 134 -3.07 21.50 -3.76
CA ASN A 134 -3.77 22.46 -2.87
C ASN A 134 -3.39 22.33 -1.38
N VAL A 135 -2.12 22.05 -1.08
CA VAL A 135 -1.57 22.06 0.28
C VAL A 135 -0.53 23.18 0.35
N ASN A 136 -0.67 24.05 1.34
CA ASN A 136 0.27 25.14 1.62
C ASN A 136 1.01 24.88 2.93
N THR A 137 2.00 25.72 3.25
CA THR A 137 2.73 25.67 4.52
C THR A 137 2.77 27.02 5.19
N GLU A 138 2.54 27.08 6.50
CA GLU A 138 2.59 28.30 7.31
C GLU A 138 3.02 27.95 8.73
N ASP A 139 3.97 28.69 9.30
CA ASP A 139 4.52 28.47 10.66
C ASP A 139 4.87 27.01 10.98
N GLY A 140 5.56 26.32 10.07
CA GLY A 140 5.96 24.92 10.29
C GLY A 140 4.81 23.92 10.28
N LYS A 141 3.60 24.26 9.80
CA LYS A 141 2.51 23.30 9.59
C LYS A 141 2.05 23.23 8.14
N GLY A 142 1.52 22.09 7.73
CA GLY A 142 0.83 21.92 6.46
C GLY A 142 -0.63 22.38 6.57
N ILE A 143 -1.07 23.27 5.69
CA ILE A 143 -2.45 23.75 5.60
C ILE A 143 -3.19 22.94 4.53
N PHE A 144 -4.19 22.19 4.96
CA PHE A 144 -5.09 21.42 4.12
C PHE A 144 -6.42 22.15 4.07
N ASN A 145 -6.79 22.68 2.90
CA ASN A 145 -8.11 23.27 2.65
C ASN A 145 -8.79 22.52 1.50
N GLY A 146 -9.03 21.23 1.69
CA GLY A 146 -9.47 20.35 0.61
C GLY A 146 -8.34 19.71 -0.22
N GLY A 147 -7.07 20.02 0.12
CA GLY A 147 -5.89 19.53 -0.57
C GLY A 147 -5.46 18.12 -0.20
N LYS A 148 -4.45 17.61 -0.90
CA LYS A 148 -3.82 16.33 -0.58
C LYS A 148 -2.33 16.27 -0.89
N LEU A 149 -1.65 15.38 -0.16
CA LEU A 149 -0.31 14.90 -0.49
C LEU A 149 -0.41 13.45 -0.97
N THR A 150 0.30 13.09 -2.04
CA THR A 150 0.28 11.75 -2.62
C THR A 150 1.66 11.13 -2.69
N LEU A 151 1.81 9.93 -2.14
CA LEU A 151 3.00 9.10 -2.24
C LEU A 151 2.76 7.94 -3.23
N TRP A 152 3.19 8.14 -4.48
CA TRP A 152 2.98 7.17 -5.55
C TRP A 152 3.78 5.88 -5.39
N ARG A 153 4.88 5.90 -4.63
CA ARG A 153 5.76 4.73 -4.44
C ARG A 153 5.03 3.54 -3.80
N TYR A 154 3.95 3.80 -3.07
CA TYR A 154 3.17 2.77 -2.39
C TYR A 154 2.07 2.16 -3.26
N ASN A 155 1.91 2.61 -4.52
CA ASN A 155 0.96 2.01 -5.44
C ASN A 155 1.25 0.51 -5.65
N GLY A 156 0.30 -0.35 -5.30
CA GLY A 156 0.48 -1.80 -5.40
C GLY A 156 1.36 -2.40 -4.30
N TYR A 157 1.85 -1.59 -3.36
CA TYR A 157 2.73 -2.06 -2.29
C TYR A 157 1.93 -2.80 -1.21
N SER A 158 2.39 -3.99 -0.83
CA SER A 158 1.92 -4.66 0.39
C SER A 158 2.78 -4.23 1.58
N PHE A 159 2.21 -4.27 2.78
CA PHE A 159 2.95 -4.05 4.03
C PHE A 159 3.25 -5.39 4.72
N PRO A 160 4.16 -6.24 4.18
CA PRO A 160 4.37 -7.60 4.67
C PRO A 160 5.05 -7.65 6.03
N ASN A 161 5.52 -6.55 6.58
CA ASN A 161 6.09 -6.51 7.93
C ASN A 161 5.32 -5.57 8.86
N GLY A 162 4.13 -5.14 8.41
CA GLY A 162 3.37 -4.10 9.07
C GLY A 162 3.71 -2.70 8.57
N ILE A 163 3.02 -1.73 9.14
CA ILE A 163 3.19 -0.30 8.89
C ILE A 163 3.04 0.42 10.23
N THR A 164 3.91 1.39 10.46
CA THR A 164 3.85 2.30 11.60
C THR A 164 3.74 3.70 11.07
N PHE A 165 2.92 4.52 11.72
CA PHE A 165 2.63 5.85 11.26
C PHE A 165 2.38 6.78 12.44
N HIS A 166 2.81 8.02 12.29
CA HIS A 166 2.64 9.08 13.27
C HIS A 166 2.33 10.39 12.53
N LEU A 167 1.38 11.16 13.04
CA LEU A 167 1.13 12.55 12.64
C LEU A 167 0.48 13.31 13.78
N SER A 168 0.56 14.63 13.71
CA SER A 168 -0.27 15.54 14.47
C SER A 168 -1.25 16.26 13.54
N TYR A 169 -2.50 16.45 13.95
CA TYR A 169 -3.46 17.24 13.17
C TYR A 169 -4.32 18.14 14.05
N LYS A 170 -4.79 19.24 13.47
CA LYS A 170 -5.71 20.18 14.10
C LYS A 170 -6.72 20.67 13.08
N ARG A 171 -8.00 20.36 13.27
CA ARG A 171 -9.05 20.88 12.36
C ARG A 171 -9.24 22.39 12.57
N THR A 172 -9.59 23.13 11.51
CA THR A 172 -9.83 24.58 11.58
C THR A 172 -11.28 24.95 11.31
N ASP A 173 -11.96 24.22 10.43
CA ASP A 173 -13.33 24.50 10.04
C ASP A 173 -14.28 23.37 10.39
N PHE A 174 -15.54 23.75 10.58
CA PHE A 174 -16.62 22.81 10.84
C PHE A 174 -17.21 22.30 9.53
N THR A 175 -16.73 21.15 9.07
CA THR A 175 -17.36 20.39 7.99
C THR A 175 -17.82 19.04 8.54
N GLU A 176 -19.12 18.89 8.79
CA GLU A 176 -19.67 17.63 9.31
C GLU A 176 -19.42 16.45 8.38
N GLY A 177 -19.22 15.28 8.96
CA GLY A 177 -19.09 14.01 8.27
C GLY A 177 -17.67 13.44 8.28
N LEU A 178 -17.48 12.37 7.51
CA LEU A 178 -16.23 11.63 7.44
C LEU A 178 -15.23 12.34 6.52
N GLN A 179 -14.10 12.73 7.10
CA GLN A 179 -12.98 13.35 6.41
C GLN A 179 -11.76 12.43 6.40
N ALA A 180 -11.03 12.39 5.28
CA ALA A 180 -9.80 11.62 5.17
C ALA A 180 -8.59 12.39 5.75
N ILE A 181 -8.00 11.90 6.83
CA ILE A 181 -6.71 12.42 7.33
C ILE A 181 -5.57 11.72 6.61
N PHE A 182 -5.56 10.38 6.67
CA PHE A 182 -4.56 9.53 6.03
C PHE A 182 -5.23 8.29 5.49
N MET A 183 -4.94 7.90 4.26
CA MET A 183 -5.58 6.76 3.61
C MET A 183 -4.60 6.08 2.66
N SER A 184 -4.55 4.75 2.68
CA SER A 184 -4.09 3.97 1.54
C SER A 184 -5.29 3.71 0.64
N CYS A 185 -5.39 4.46 -0.46
CA CYS A 185 -6.62 4.62 -1.21
C CYS A 185 -6.42 4.57 -2.73
N ASP A 186 -7.41 3.98 -3.40
CA ASP A 186 -7.57 3.95 -4.85
C ASP A 186 -8.77 4.83 -5.16
N GLU A 187 -8.47 6.05 -5.59
CA GLU A 187 -9.48 7.08 -5.83
C GLU A 187 -10.47 6.69 -6.93
N ASN A 188 -10.08 5.79 -7.85
CA ASN A 188 -10.95 5.34 -8.94
C ASN A 188 -11.95 4.27 -8.47
N ASN A 189 -11.54 3.43 -7.52
CA ASN A 189 -12.36 2.32 -7.03
C ASN A 189 -13.00 2.59 -5.66
N HIS A 190 -12.76 3.76 -5.07
CA HIS A 190 -13.29 4.17 -3.76
C HIS A 190 -12.99 3.17 -2.65
N LYS A 191 -11.85 2.48 -2.77
CA LYS A 191 -11.40 1.45 -1.83
C LYS A 191 -10.20 1.96 -1.06
N ALA A 192 -10.25 1.72 0.25
CA ALA A 192 -9.13 1.94 1.14
C ALA A 192 -8.93 0.72 2.02
N ASN A 193 -7.67 0.31 2.19
CA ASN A 193 -7.31 -0.86 2.98
C ASN A 193 -6.72 -0.51 4.36
N LEU A 194 -6.28 0.73 4.57
CA LEU A 194 -5.91 1.25 5.88
C LEU A 194 -6.09 2.77 5.87
N GLY A 195 -6.36 3.35 7.05
CA GLY A 195 -6.44 4.79 7.15
C GLY A 195 -6.84 5.32 8.53
N ILE A 196 -6.79 6.64 8.62
CA ILE A 196 -7.26 7.47 9.72
C ILE A 196 -8.33 8.41 9.13
N MET A 197 -9.53 8.38 9.69
CA MET A 197 -10.64 9.25 9.30
C MET A 197 -11.10 10.06 10.50
N LEU A 198 -11.46 11.32 10.27
CA LEU A 198 -12.12 12.17 11.26
C LEU A 198 -13.62 12.16 10.97
N ASN A 199 -14.43 11.73 11.94
CA ASN A 199 -15.86 11.96 11.94
C ASN A 199 -16.15 13.26 12.71
N ALA A 200 -16.21 14.36 11.96
CA ALA A 200 -16.51 15.67 12.52
C ALA A 200 -18.01 15.81 12.75
N THR A 201 -18.41 16.16 13.98
CA THR A 201 -19.84 16.26 14.34
C THR A 201 -20.12 17.55 15.11
N SER A 202 -21.38 18.00 15.10
CA SER A 202 -21.84 19.12 15.94
C SER A 202 -21.87 18.79 17.44
N ALA A 203 -21.74 17.51 17.83
CA ALA A 203 -21.76 17.06 19.23
C ALA A 203 -20.58 17.60 20.05
N ALA A 204 -20.49 17.28 21.35
CA ALA A 204 -19.38 17.79 22.18
C ALA A 204 -17.99 17.35 21.70
N GLU A 205 -17.89 16.22 20.98
CA GLU A 205 -16.64 15.57 20.66
C GLU A 205 -16.65 14.99 19.24
N ASP A 206 -15.52 15.10 18.53
CA ASP A 206 -15.31 14.41 17.26
C ASP A 206 -14.79 13.00 17.50
N LYS A 207 -14.94 12.12 16.51
CA LYS A 207 -14.37 10.76 16.59
C LYS A 207 -13.31 10.53 15.55
N VAL A 208 -12.20 9.93 15.95
CA VAL A 208 -11.15 9.46 15.04
C VAL A 208 -11.30 7.96 14.86
N HIS A 209 -11.39 7.55 13.61
CA HIS A 209 -11.51 6.17 13.19
C HIS A 209 -10.19 5.71 12.58
N ILE A 210 -9.52 4.76 13.22
CA ILE A 210 -8.29 4.16 12.71
C ILE A 210 -8.62 2.73 12.31
N PHE A 211 -8.40 2.39 11.04
CA PHE A 211 -8.87 1.11 10.52
C PHE A 211 -7.84 0.41 9.64
N VAL A 212 -7.98 -0.91 9.58
CA VAL A 212 -7.34 -1.78 8.59
C VAL A 212 -8.38 -2.74 8.01
N ARG A 213 -8.28 -3.00 6.71
CA ARG A 213 -9.12 -3.92 5.94
C ARG A 213 -8.21 -4.87 5.16
N PRO A 214 -7.63 -5.87 5.83
CA PRO A 214 -6.77 -6.82 5.14
C PRO A 214 -7.52 -7.59 4.04
N ASN A 215 -8.83 -7.84 4.22
CA ASN A 215 -9.75 -8.47 3.25
C ASN A 215 -11.19 -7.94 3.42
N ARG A 216 -12.21 -8.82 3.55
CA ARG A 216 -13.65 -8.47 3.63
C ARG A 216 -14.08 -7.95 5.01
N ARG A 217 -13.24 -8.07 6.03
CA ARG A 217 -13.55 -7.63 7.40
C ARG A 217 -12.83 -6.35 7.73
N ASN A 218 -13.58 -5.41 8.29
CA ASN A 218 -13.05 -4.16 8.83
C ASN A 218 -12.64 -4.40 10.27
N THR A 219 -11.40 -4.03 10.60
CA THR A 219 -10.96 -3.87 11.99
C THR A 219 -10.75 -2.38 12.22
N GLU A 220 -11.37 -1.85 13.27
CA GLU A 220 -11.44 -0.41 13.53
C GLU A 220 -11.29 -0.13 15.03
N LEU A 221 -10.56 0.94 15.33
CA LEU A 221 -10.48 1.55 16.64
C LEU A 221 -11.07 2.97 16.55
N VAL A 222 -11.87 3.34 17.53
CA VAL A 222 -12.53 4.65 17.58
C VAL A 222 -12.06 5.41 18.82
N PHE A 223 -11.61 6.63 18.63
CA PHE A 223 -11.08 7.52 19.69
C PHE A 223 -11.86 8.82 19.76
N ALA A 224 -11.82 9.43 20.93
CA ALA A 224 -12.13 10.84 21.13
C ALA A 224 -11.14 11.74 20.37
N SER A 225 -11.60 12.85 19.82
CA SER A 225 -10.76 13.90 19.21
C SER A 225 -11.11 15.28 19.72
N GLN A 226 -10.08 16.07 19.99
CA GLN A 226 -10.17 17.45 20.40
C GLN A 226 -10.52 18.34 19.20
N LYS A 227 -11.58 19.15 19.34
CA LYS A 227 -12.20 19.90 18.24
C LYS A 227 -11.41 21.10 17.74
N SER A 228 -10.60 21.73 18.58
CA SER A 228 -9.92 22.99 18.23
C SER A 228 -8.47 22.99 18.68
N ASP A 229 -7.94 21.80 18.93
CA ASP A 229 -6.59 21.59 19.43
C ASP A 229 -5.89 20.50 18.62
N TRP A 230 -4.59 20.38 18.84
CA TRP A 230 -3.76 19.36 18.22
C TRP A 230 -4.11 17.98 18.76
N ASN A 231 -4.28 17.04 17.84
CA ASN A 231 -4.44 15.63 18.15
C ASN A 231 -3.23 14.88 17.63
N ASP A 232 -2.53 14.22 18.53
CA ASP A 232 -1.37 13.39 18.18
C ASP A 232 -1.84 11.96 17.95
N VAL A 233 -1.53 11.42 16.77
CA VAL A 233 -1.99 10.09 16.34
C VAL A 233 -0.78 9.23 16.04
N TYR A 234 -0.67 8.13 16.76
CA TYR A 234 0.27 7.07 16.50
C TYR A 234 -0.50 5.79 16.20
N PHE A 235 -0.21 5.12 15.08
CA PHE A 235 -0.76 3.78 14.83
C PHE A 235 0.30 2.81 14.32
N LEU A 236 0.13 1.55 14.73
CA LEU A 236 0.98 0.43 14.36
C LEU A 236 0.08 -0.74 13.98
N PHE A 237 0.32 -1.28 12.80
CA PHE A 237 -0.30 -2.52 12.34
C PHE A 237 0.80 -3.55 12.05
N ASN A 238 0.73 -4.72 12.70
CA ASN A 238 1.75 -5.77 12.61
C ASN A 238 1.21 -7.11 12.09
N LYS A 239 0.18 -7.08 11.21
CA LYS A 239 -0.61 -8.24 10.73
C LYS A 239 -1.54 -8.87 11.75
N TYR A 240 -1.13 -8.94 13.01
CA TYR A 240 -1.88 -9.61 14.07
C TYR A 240 -2.71 -8.64 14.89
N TYR A 241 -2.21 -7.42 15.05
CA TYR A 241 -2.81 -6.39 15.87
C TYR A 241 -2.81 -5.07 15.12
N LEU A 242 -3.89 -4.32 15.35
CA LEU A 242 -3.95 -2.88 15.14
C LEU A 242 -3.85 -2.25 16.52
N ASN A 243 -2.75 -1.54 16.76
CA ASN A 243 -2.51 -0.74 17.95
C ASN A 243 -2.56 0.72 17.55
N ALA A 244 -3.23 1.56 18.32
CA ALA A 244 -3.19 2.99 18.10
C ALA A 244 -3.28 3.76 19.41
N THR A 245 -2.63 4.91 19.41
CA THR A 245 -2.71 5.92 20.45
C THR A 245 -3.20 7.20 19.81
N VAL A 246 -4.24 7.78 20.38
CA VAL A 246 -4.70 9.14 20.03
C VAL A 246 -4.64 9.96 21.31
N ASN A 247 -3.80 10.99 21.30
CA ASN A 247 -3.45 11.78 22.48
C ASN A 247 -2.87 10.88 23.59
N HIS A 248 -3.63 10.65 24.66
CA HIS A 248 -3.22 9.83 25.82
C HIS A 248 -3.98 8.50 25.93
N GLU A 249 -4.88 8.20 24.97
CA GLU A 249 -5.66 6.96 24.97
C GLU A 249 -5.03 5.96 24.01
N THR A 250 -4.68 4.77 24.50
CA THR A 250 -4.19 3.65 23.69
C THR A 250 -5.23 2.54 23.60
N LYS A 251 -5.49 2.05 22.38
CA LYS A 251 -6.33 0.88 22.13
C LYS A 251 -5.60 -0.14 21.26
N SER A 252 -5.96 -1.41 21.43
CA SER A 252 -5.45 -2.52 20.65
C SER A 252 -6.58 -3.48 20.29
N ILE A 253 -6.55 -3.99 19.06
CA ILE A 253 -7.49 -5.01 18.61
C ILE A 253 -6.78 -6.04 17.72
N LYS A 254 -7.12 -7.31 17.92
CA LYS A 254 -6.62 -8.41 17.08
C LYS A 254 -7.27 -8.34 15.70
N VAL A 255 -6.45 -8.45 14.67
CA VAL A 255 -6.87 -8.49 13.28
C VAL A 255 -7.09 -9.95 12.87
N SER A 256 -8.25 -10.26 12.32
CA SER A 256 -8.66 -11.64 12.04
C SER A 256 -7.88 -12.29 10.89
N GLU A 257 -7.29 -11.48 10.01
CA GLU A 257 -6.62 -11.94 8.79
C GLU A 257 -5.28 -11.21 8.62
N GLN A 258 -4.25 -11.96 8.24
CA GLN A 258 -2.85 -11.52 8.41
C GLN A 258 -2.27 -10.76 7.20
N ASN A 259 -2.93 -10.83 6.03
CA ASN A 259 -2.39 -10.27 4.80
C ASN A 259 -3.27 -9.13 4.31
N MET A 260 -2.69 -7.93 4.18
CA MET A 260 -3.35 -6.86 3.47
C MET A 260 -3.38 -7.16 1.98
N GLN A 261 -4.56 -7.06 1.36
CA GLN A 261 -4.66 -7.09 -0.09
C GLN A 261 -3.77 -6.01 -0.69
N THR A 262 -2.88 -6.45 -1.58
CA THR A 262 -2.24 -5.59 -2.57
C THR A 262 -3.33 -5.06 -3.50
N GLY A 263 -3.51 -3.74 -3.52
CA GLY A 263 -4.27 -3.07 -4.57
C GLY A 263 -3.49 -1.85 -5.02
N GLY A 264 -3.90 -1.24 -6.13
CA GLY A 264 -3.31 -0.01 -6.69
C GLY A 264 -3.54 1.23 -5.83
N TYR A 265 -3.36 1.10 -4.51
CA TYR A 265 -3.59 2.11 -3.50
C TYR A 265 -2.37 3.00 -3.37
N ASN A 266 -2.54 4.31 -3.53
CA ASN A 266 -1.51 5.27 -3.12
C ASN A 266 -1.67 5.57 -1.63
N ILE A 267 -0.61 6.04 -1.00
CA ILE A 267 -0.77 6.71 0.30
C ILE A 267 -1.12 8.17 0.05
N LEU A 268 -2.22 8.59 0.65
CA LEU A 268 -2.79 9.93 0.56
C LEU A 268 -2.92 10.55 1.95
N PHE A 269 -2.60 11.83 2.05
CA PHE A 269 -2.90 12.66 3.22
C PHE A 269 -3.88 13.75 2.82
N GLY A 270 -4.93 13.96 3.62
CA GLY A 270 -5.88 15.05 3.47
C GLY A 270 -7.06 14.80 2.52
N ALA A 271 -7.01 13.88 1.56
CA ALA A 271 -8.18 13.54 0.75
C ALA A 271 -8.14 12.13 0.18
N CYS A 272 -9.32 11.49 0.11
CA CYS A 272 -9.57 10.27 -0.66
C CYS A 272 -11.07 10.13 -0.90
N ALA A 273 -11.50 10.10 -2.17
CA ALA A 273 -12.91 9.89 -2.50
C ALA A 273 -13.37 8.48 -2.09
N PRO A 274 -14.59 8.32 -1.53
CA PRO A 274 -15.68 9.29 -1.50
C PRO A 274 -15.76 10.10 -0.19
N LEU A 275 -14.74 10.02 0.67
CA LEU A 275 -14.71 10.81 1.89
C LEU A 275 -14.55 12.29 1.56
N LYS A 276 -15.05 13.14 2.46
CA LYS A 276 -14.77 14.58 2.36
C LYS A 276 -13.26 14.79 2.54
N PRO A 277 -12.68 15.80 1.88
CA PRO A 277 -11.31 16.14 2.16
C PRO A 277 -11.22 16.81 3.53
N PHE A 278 -10.06 16.68 4.18
CA PHE A 278 -9.75 17.28 5.45
C PHE A 278 -9.53 18.78 5.32
N ILE A 279 -10.06 19.53 6.30
CA ILE A 279 -9.85 20.98 6.42
C ILE A 279 -9.21 21.27 7.78
N GLY A 280 -7.94 21.65 7.75
CA GLY A 280 -7.17 21.93 8.95
C GLY A 280 -5.66 21.94 8.71
N TYR A 281 -4.93 21.75 9.80
CA TYR A 281 -3.48 21.66 9.83
C TYR A 281 -3.04 20.22 10.06
N MET A 282 -1.91 19.84 9.47
CA MET A 282 -1.17 18.64 9.84
C MET A 282 0.30 18.99 10.06
N ASP A 283 0.95 18.21 10.92
CA ASP A 283 2.37 18.31 11.22
C ASP A 283 2.97 16.95 11.60
N ASP A 284 4.30 16.86 11.62
CA ASP A 284 5.14 15.71 11.97
C ASP A 284 4.66 14.37 11.36
N ILE A 285 4.44 14.38 10.05
CA ILE A 285 4.03 13.17 9.32
C ILE A 285 5.22 12.24 9.22
N SER A 286 5.17 11.12 9.92
CA SER A 286 6.19 10.08 9.93
C SER A 286 5.62 8.71 9.54
N LEU A 287 6.31 7.99 8.64
CA LEU A 287 5.89 6.65 8.19
C LEU A 287 7.06 5.67 8.25
N TYR A 288 6.76 4.43 8.64
CA TYR A 288 7.67 3.29 8.61
C TYR A 288 6.94 2.09 8.00
N THR A 289 7.60 1.33 7.14
CA THR A 289 7.09 0.04 6.62
C THR A 289 7.59 -1.15 7.44
N CYS A 290 7.85 -0.89 8.72
CA CYS A 290 8.39 -1.81 9.71
C CYS A 290 7.98 -1.33 11.11
N ILE A 291 8.31 -2.13 12.13
CA ILE A 291 8.04 -1.80 13.52
C ILE A 291 9.33 -1.24 14.15
N PRO A 292 9.38 0.05 14.54
CA PRO A 292 10.53 0.62 15.20
C PRO A 292 10.76 -0.05 16.56
N ARG A 293 12.01 -0.12 17.02
CA ARG A 293 12.35 -0.82 18.28
C ARG A 293 11.66 -0.20 19.50
N GLU A 294 11.48 1.11 19.47
CA GLU A 294 10.80 1.90 20.51
C GLU A 294 9.31 1.57 20.64
N ALA A 295 8.73 0.89 19.64
CA ALA A 295 7.31 0.53 19.60
C ALA A 295 7.04 -0.95 19.93
N LYS A 296 8.08 -1.72 20.29
CA LYS A 296 7.95 -3.11 20.74
C LYS A 296 7.74 -3.17 22.24
#